data_AF-A0A7X3VJ40-F1
#
_entry.id   AF-A0A7X3VJ40-F1
#
_cell.length_a   1.000
_cell.length_b   1.000
_cell.length_c   1.000
_cell.angle_alpha   90.00
_cell.angle_beta   90.00
_cell.angle_gamma   90.00
#
_symmetry.space_group_name_H-M   'P 1'
#
loop_
_entity.id
_entity.type
_entity.pdbx_description
1 polymer ?
#
loop_
_entity_poly.entity_id
_entity_poly.type
_entity_poly.pdbx_seq_one_letter_code
_entity_poly.pdbx_strand_id
1 'polypeptide(L)' 'MVIVAQSYLREWSKFPVAVQQNLEVDHIIATSVGGTDHIGNLQLLCSNCNRIKGNRGQEYLLSRLNRWAEL' A
#
# COMPACT_ATOMS: atom_id res chain seq x y z
N MET A 1 -5.27 -46.17 7.87
CA MET A 1 -6.03 -44.92 7.69
C MET A 1 -5.25 -43.78 8.33
N VAL A 2 -4.31 -43.15 7.62
CA VAL A 2 -3.87 -41.76 7.87
C VAL A 2 -3.29 -41.22 6.55
N ILE A 3 -4.15 -40.73 5.66
CA ILE A 3 -3.74 -39.92 4.50
C ILE A 3 -4.53 -38.62 4.58
N VAL A 4 -4.20 -37.74 5.54
CA VAL A 4 -4.85 -36.42 5.62
C VAL A 4 -3.90 -35.31 6.12
N ALA A 5 -2.59 -35.43 5.89
CA ALA A 5 -1.63 -34.37 6.27
C ALA A 5 -1.08 -33.56 5.08
N GLN A 6 -1.13 -34.07 3.85
CA GLN A 6 -0.49 -33.42 2.70
C GLN A 6 -1.37 -32.42 1.94
N SER A 7 -2.65 -32.26 2.29
CA SER A 7 -3.57 -31.34 1.63
C SER A 7 -3.50 -29.90 2.16
N TYR A 8 -3.03 -29.68 3.39
CA TYR A 8 -2.99 -28.34 4.02
C TYR A 8 -1.80 -27.45 3.60
N LEU A 9 -0.81 -27.98 2.89
CA LEU A 9 0.38 -27.22 2.46
C LEU A 9 0.27 -26.63 1.04
N ARG A 10 -0.78 -26.96 0.27
CA ARG A 10 -0.95 -26.49 -1.13
C ARG A 10 -1.75 -25.20 -1.29
N GLU A 11 -1.99 -24.45 -0.21
CA GLU A 11 -2.76 -23.20 -0.26
C GLU A 11 -1.91 -21.95 -0.02
N TRP A 12 -0.70 -22.11 0.53
CA TRP A 12 0.21 -21.00 0.81
C TRP A 12 0.85 -20.39 -0.44
N SER A 13 0.85 -21.10 -1.57
CA SER A 13 1.36 -20.58 -2.85
C SER A 13 0.39 -19.63 -3.56
N LYS A 14 -0.86 -19.51 -3.08
CA LYS A 14 -1.86 -18.58 -3.62
C LYS A 14 -1.91 -17.25 -2.86
N PHE A 15 -1.26 -17.16 -1.71
CA PHE A 15 -1.02 -15.87 -1.09
C PHE A 15 0.14 -15.24 -1.85
N PRO A 16 -0.09 -14.21 -2.68
CA PRO A 16 1.03 -13.50 -3.29
C PRO A 16 1.91 -13.07 -2.13
N VAL A 17 3.14 -13.60 -2.12
CA VAL A 17 4.22 -13.15 -1.25
C VAL A 17 4.10 -11.65 -1.22
N ALA A 18 3.85 -11.06 -0.05
CA ALA A 18 3.68 -9.63 0.12
C ALA A 18 4.79 -8.98 -0.70
N VAL A 19 4.42 -8.36 -1.82
CA VAL A 19 5.41 -7.71 -2.69
C VAL A 19 6.11 -6.78 -1.73
N GLN A 20 7.41 -6.99 -1.52
CA GLN A 20 8.20 -6.20 -0.58
C GLN A 20 8.38 -4.82 -1.21
N GLN A 21 7.28 -4.08 -1.23
CA GLN A 21 7.21 -2.68 -1.52
C GLN A 21 7.90 -2.04 -0.32
N ASN A 22 8.93 -1.23 -0.57
CA ASN A 22 9.46 -0.36 0.47
C ASN A 22 8.29 0.54 0.91
N LEU A 23 7.72 0.24 2.07
CA LEU A 23 6.64 1.00 2.67
C LEU A 23 7.26 2.13 3.48
N GLU A 24 6.67 3.31 3.35
CA GLU A 24 7.06 4.52 4.02
C GLU A 24 5.85 5.09 4.76
N VAL A 25 6.11 5.73 5.89
CA VAL A 25 5.12 6.55 6.59
C VAL A 25 5.03 7.87 5.84
N ASP A 26 3.85 8.17 5.30
CA ASP A 26 3.53 9.42 4.60
C ASP A 26 2.50 10.22 5.39
N HIS A 27 2.53 11.54 5.23
CA HIS A 27 1.51 12.42 5.78
C HIS A 27 0.39 12.65 4.77
N ILE A 28 -0.86 12.35 5.12
CA ILE A 28 -2.05 12.56 4.27
C ILE A 28 -2.07 13.99 3.73
N ILE A 29 -1.91 14.97 4.63
CA ILE A 29 -1.57 16.35 4.32
C ILE A 29 -0.07 16.50 4.52
N ALA A 30 0.68 16.86 3.48
CA ALA A 30 2.14 16.98 3.57
C ALA A 30 2.58 18.08 4.55
N THR A 31 3.67 17.85 5.28
CA THR A 31 4.24 18.83 6.22
C THR A 31 4.58 20.16 5.54
N SER A 32 5.03 20.14 4.29
CA SER A 32 5.33 21.34 3.48
C SER A 32 4.12 22.26 3.23
N VAL A 33 2.89 21.76 3.44
CA VAL A 33 1.64 22.53 3.27
C VAL A 33 0.82 22.60 4.56
N GLY A 34 1.45 22.34 5.72
CA GLY A 34 0.82 22.48 7.04
C GLY A 34 0.28 21.19 7.64
N GLY A 35 0.66 20.02 7.11
CA GLY A 35 0.39 18.73 7.74
C GLY A 35 1.08 18.57 9.10
N THR A 36 0.46 17.79 9.99
CA THR A 36 0.95 17.53 11.36
C THR A 36 1.37 16.07 11.54
N ASP A 37 2.18 15.79 12.57
CA ASP A 37 2.57 14.42 12.95
C ASP A 37 1.50 13.68 13.78
N HIS A 38 0.27 14.22 13.85
CA HIS A 38 -0.83 13.52 14.51
C HIS A 38 -1.10 12.20 13.80
N ILE A 39 -1.35 11.13 14.56
CA ILE A 39 -1.57 9.78 14.02
C ILE A 39 -2.68 9.73 12.95
N GLY A 40 -3.70 10.61 13.06
CA GLY A 40 -4.77 10.72 12.07
C GLY A 40 -4.35 11.34 10.73
N ASN A 41 -3.17 11.94 10.64
CA ASN A 41 -2.57 12.46 9.42
C ASN A 41 -1.48 11.52 8.86
N LEU A 42 -1.21 10.37 9.47
CA LEU A 42 -0.20 9.42 9.00
C LEU A 42 -0.85 8.25 8.25
N GLN A 43 -0.26 7.86 7.12
CA GLN A 43 -0.67 6.71 6.32
C GLN A 43 0.55 5.91 5.85
N LEU A 44 0.32 4.65 5.45
CA LEU A 44 1.35 3.82 4.81
C LEU A 44 1.23 3.91 3.29
N LEU A 45 2.33 4.23 2.62
CA LEU A 45 2.43 4.24 1.16
C LEU A 45 3.69 3.51 0.69
N CYS A 46 3.65 2.97 -0.52
CA CYS A 46 4.86 2.51 -1.19
C CYS A 46 5.77 3.71 -1.53
N SER A 47 7.10 3.57 -1.55
CA SER A 47 8.03 4.67 -1.89
C SER A 47 7.68 5.38 -3.20
N ASN A 48 7.24 4.63 -4.21
CA ASN A 48 6.82 5.22 -5.49
C ASN A 48 5.52 6.02 -5.37
N CYS A 49 4.56 5.51 -4.60
CA CYS A 49 3.27 6.12 -4.31
C CYS A 49 3.48 7.44 -3.57
N ASN A 50 4.33 7.42 -2.53
CA ASN A 50 4.72 8.58 -1.74
C ASN A 50 5.34 9.66 -2.64
N ARG A 51 6.32 9.28 -3.48
CA ARG A 51 6.96 10.18 -4.43
C ARG A 51 5.99 10.79 -5.46
N ILE A 52 5.02 10.02 -5.95
CA ILE A 52 4.01 10.52 -6.90
C ILE A 52 3.09 11.52 -6.21
N LYS A 53 2.59 11.18 -5.01
CA LYS A 53 1.72 12.05 -4.21
C LYS A 53 2.39 13.39 -3.93
N GLY A 54 3.61 13.36 -3.37
CA GLY A 54 4.32 14.55 -2.93
C GLY A 54 3.44 15.41 -2.00
N ASN A 55 3.38 16.71 -2.29
CA ASN A 55 2.57 17.68 -1.56
C ASN A 55 1.16 17.92 -2.13
N ARG A 56 0.72 17.13 -3.13
CA ARG A 56 -0.53 17.36 -3.88
C ARG A 56 -1.76 16.69 -3.26
N GLY A 57 -1.59 15.89 -2.21
CA GLY A 57 -2.67 15.21 -1.51
C GLY A 57 -3.16 13.92 -2.18
N GLN A 58 -4.13 13.26 -1.55
CA GLN A 58 -4.55 11.91 -1.91
C GLN A 58 -5.33 11.84 -3.23
N GLU A 59 -6.14 12.85 -3.53
CA GLU A 59 -6.88 12.93 -4.79
C GLU A 59 -5.94 12.88 -6.00
N TYR A 60 -4.82 13.59 -5.94
CA TYR A 60 -3.79 13.54 -6.97
C TYR A 60 -3.22 12.13 -7.12
N LEU A 61 -2.87 11.47 -6.00
CA LEU A 61 -2.37 10.09 -6.05
C LEU A 61 -3.38 9.15 -6.73
N LEU A 62 -4.65 9.22 -6.35
CA LEU A 62 -5.73 8.39 -6.92
C LEU A 62 -5.89 8.62 -8.43
N SER A 63 -5.88 9.88 -8.89
CA SER A 63 -5.94 10.19 -10.33
C SER A 63 -4.78 9.56 -11.13
N ARG A 64 -3.64 9.31 -10.49
CA ARG A 64 -2.45 8.70 -11.11
C ARG A 64 -2.46 7.17 -11.04
N LEU A 65 -3.13 6.60 -10.04
CA LEU A 65 -3.26 5.17 -9.83
C LEU A 65 -4.40 4.55 -10.66
N ASN A 66 -5.45 5.31 -10.97
CA ASN A 66 -6.64 4.88 -11.74
C ASN A 66 -6.39 4.49 -13.21
N ARG A 67 -5.16 4.10 -13.58
CA ARG A 67 -4.86 3.45 -14.88
C ARG A 67 -5.18 1.95 -14.91
N TRP A 68 -5.79 1.41 -13.85
CA TRP A 68 -6.02 -0.03 -13.66
C TRP A 68 -7.49 -0.37 -13.32
N ALA A 69 -8.40 0.61 -13.32
CA ALA A 69 -9.81 0.41 -12.97
C ALA A 69 -10.75 0.20 -14.18
N GLU A 70 -10.19 0.07 -15.39
CA GLU A 70 -10.95 -0.13 -16.65
C GLU A 70 -10.58 -1.43 -17.39
N LEU A 71 -9.96 -2.41 -16.72
CA LEU A 71 -9.77 -3.79 -17.20
C LEU A 71 -10.39 -4.78 -16.21
#